data_AF-A0A0F5VSE0-F1
#
_entry.id   AF-A0A0F5VSE0-F1
#
_cell.length_a   1.000
_cell.length_b   1.000
_cell.length_c   1.000
_cell.angle_alpha   90.00
_cell.angle_beta   90.00
_cell.angle_gamma   90.00
#
_symmetry.space_group_name_H-M   'P 1'
#
loop_
_entity.id
_entity.type
_entity.pdbx_description
1 polymer ?
#
loop_
_entity_poly.entity_id
_entity_poly.type
_entity_poly.pdbx_seq_one_letter_code
_entity_poly.pdbx_strand_id
1 'polypeptide(L)' 'MNQRDLDDIARRIASAAAQYAPSHRPTAAQVADAASVLRDMLKAVEIHGVTFAHLDSVADFPRLAIQLVQARDESR' A
#
# COMPACT_ATOMS: atom_id res chain seq x y z
N MET A 1 10.42 2.35 -11.75
CA MET A 1 10.33 1.43 -10.58
C MET A 1 10.63 -0.01 -11.02
N ASN A 2 11.46 -0.76 -10.28
CA ASN A 2 11.86 -2.14 -10.62
C ASN A 2 11.14 -3.19 -9.74
N GLN A 3 11.36 -4.49 -9.99
CA GLN A 3 10.70 -5.58 -9.25
C GLN A 3 11.02 -5.57 -7.75
N ARG A 4 12.25 -5.18 -7.37
CA ARG A 4 12.68 -5.12 -5.98
C ARG A 4 11.92 -4.05 -5.20
N ASP A 5 11.65 -2.91 -5.83
CA ASP A 5 10.84 -1.83 -5.24
C ASP A 5 9.40 -2.32 -5.00
N LEU A 6 8.83 -3.08 -5.94
CA LEU A 6 7.49 -3.67 -5.82
C LEU A 6 7.39 -4.69 -4.68
N ASP A 7 8.39 -5.55 -4.54
CA ASP A 7 8.43 -6.55 -3.47
C ASP A 7 8.57 -5.90 -2.09
N ASP A 8 9.34 -4.81 -1.99
CA ASP A 8 9.50 -4.06 -0.74
C ASP A 8 8.20 -3.35 -0.34
N ILE A 9 7.52 -2.74 -1.31
CA ILE A 9 6.19 -2.14 -1.14
C ILE A 9 5.19 -3.19 -0.62
N ALA A 10 5.11 -4.36 -1.27
CA ALA A 10 4.19 -5.42 -0.87
C ALA A 10 4.47 -5.91 0.56
N ARG A 11 5.75 -6.06 0.93
CA ARG A 11 6.16 -6.45 2.28
C ARG A 11 5.76 -5.42 3.33
N ARG A 12 5.93 -4.13 3.03
CA ARG A 12 5.54 -3.02 3.92
C ARG A 12 4.03 -2.94 4.12
N ILE A 13 3.23 -3.20 3.08
CA ILE A 13 1.77 -3.31 3.19
C ILE A 13 1.37 -4.45 4.12
N ALA A 14 1.95 -5.64 3.91
CA ALA A 14 1.66 -6.79 4.76
C ALA A 14 2.03 -6.53 6.23
N SER A 15 3.17 -5.86 6.48
CA SER A 15 3.61 -5.45 7.81
C SER A 15 2.66 -4.45 8.46
N ALA A 16 2.30 -3.36 7.75
CA ALA A 16 1.39 -2.35 8.24
C ALA A 16 0.01 -2.94 8.57
N ALA A 17 -0.52 -3.81 7.70
CA ALA A 17 -1.80 -4.42 7.96
C ALA A 17 -1.78 -5.42 9.14
N ALA A 18 -0.67 -6.13 9.33
CA ALA A 18 -0.48 -7.00 10.50
C ALA A 18 -0.42 -6.22 11.82
N GLN A 19 0.12 -4.99 11.81
CA GLN A 19 0.21 -4.14 12.99
C GLN A 19 -1.13 -3.49 13.36
N TYR A 20 -1.89 -3.01 12.37
CA TYR A 20 -3.02 -2.11 12.62
C TYR A 20 -4.40 -2.72 12.44
N ALA A 21 -4.51 -3.94 11.89
CA ALA A 21 -5.77 -4.65 11.77
C ALA A 21 -5.72 -6.05 12.41
N PRO A 22 -5.44 -6.17 13.71
CA PRO A 22 -5.34 -7.49 14.37
C PRO A 22 -6.67 -8.27 14.32
N SER A 23 -7.81 -7.56 14.32
CA SER A 23 -9.15 -8.15 14.19
C SER A 23 -9.63 -8.27 12.74
N HIS A 24 -8.97 -7.58 11.80
CA HIS A 24 -9.33 -7.48 10.38
C HIS A 24 -8.10 -7.71 9.51
N ARG A 25 -7.41 -8.83 9.75
CA ARG A 25 -6.20 -9.18 9.02
C ARG A 25 -6.54 -9.27 7.53
N PRO A 26 -5.90 -8.49 6.64
CA PRO A 26 -6.29 -8.49 5.24
C PRO A 26 -5.98 -9.83 4.59
N THR A 27 -6.82 -10.17 3.62
CA THR A 27 -6.57 -11.34 2.77
C THR A 27 -5.39 -11.08 1.82
N ALA A 28 -4.81 -12.14 1.27
CA ALA A 28 -3.75 -12.02 0.26
C ALA A 28 -4.20 -11.20 -0.97
N ALA A 29 -5.47 -11.31 -1.36
CA ALA A 29 -6.04 -10.51 -2.44
C ALA A 29 -6.07 -9.01 -2.09
N GLN A 30 -6.48 -8.66 -0.87
CA GLN A 30 -6.51 -7.27 -0.42
C GLN A 30 -5.11 -6.66 -0.33
N VAL A 31 -4.12 -7.45 0.11
CA VAL A 31 -2.71 -7.02 0.11
C VAL A 31 -2.21 -6.74 -1.30
N ALA A 32 -2.50 -7.63 -2.26
CA ALA A 32 -2.10 -7.46 -3.66
C ALA A 32 -2.77 -6.23 -4.29
N ASP A 33 -4.05 -6.00 -3.99
CA ASP A 33 -4.80 -4.87 -4.53
C ASP A 33 -4.31 -3.53 -3.92
N ALA A 34 -4.05 -3.51 -2.61
CA ALA A 34 -3.43 -2.35 -1.95
C ALA A 34 -2.03 -2.05 -2.52
N ALA A 35 -1.25 -3.07 -2.89
CA ALA A 35 0.03 -2.88 -3.56
C ALA A 35 -0.12 -2.28 -4.97
N SER A 36 -1.17 -2.67 -5.69
CA SER A 36 -1.53 -2.05 -6.97
C SER A 36 -1.88 -0.57 -6.81
N VAL A 37 -2.75 -0.24 -5.85
CA VAL A 37 -3.17 1.14 -5.55
C VAL A 37 -1.95 2.01 -5.23
N LEU A 38 -1.07 1.53 -4.36
CA LEU A 38 0.13 2.28 -3.97
C LEU A 38 1.09 2.48 -5.15
N ARG A 39 1.30 1.45 -5.98
CA ARG A 39 2.10 1.59 -7.21
C ARG A 39 1.53 2.66 -8.14
N ASP A 40 0.21 2.72 -8.30
CA ASP A 40 -0.41 3.67 -9.21
C ASP A 40 -0.36 5.10 -8.64
N MET A 41 -0.50 5.27 -7.32
CA MET A 41 -0.22 6.53 -6.64
C MET A 41 1.22 6.98 -6.84
N LEU A 42 2.19 6.06 -6.75
CA LEU A 42 3.61 6.36 -6.95
C LEU A 42 3.90 6.83 -8.37
N LYS A 43 3.36 6.15 -9.38
CA LYS A 43 3.46 6.58 -10.78
C LYS A 43 2.86 7.97 -10.99
N ALA A 44 1.74 8.27 -10.33
CA ALA A 44 1.09 9.56 -10.45
C ALA A 44 1.94 10.70 -9.85
N VAL A 45 2.61 10.47 -8.73
CA VAL A 45 3.46 11.50 -8.10
C VAL A 45 4.85 11.62 -8.74
N GLU A 46 5.31 10.58 -9.44
CA GLU A 46 6.59 10.57 -10.19
C GLU A 46 6.63 11.68 -11.26
N ILE A 47 5.48 12.06 -11.83
CA ILE A 47 5.38 13.19 -12.78
C ILE A 47 5.78 14.54 -12.15
N HIS A 48 5.76 14.62 -10.82
CA HIS A 48 6.15 15.77 -10.02
C HIS A 48 7.54 15.60 -9.38
N GLY A 49 8.31 14.58 -9.77
CA GLY A 49 9.63 14.29 -9.21
C GLY A 49 9.59 13.66 -7.81
N VAL A 50 8.41 13.27 -7.32
CA VAL A 50 8.24 12.59 -6.04
C VAL A 50 8.45 11.08 -6.25
N THR A 51 9.22 10.46 -5.37
CA THR A 51 9.56 9.03 -5.44
C THR A 51 9.10 8.32 -4.18
N PHE A 52 9.13 6.99 -4.18
CA PHE A 52 8.83 6.20 -3.00
C PHE A 52 9.69 6.60 -1.78
N ALA A 53 10.96 6.96 -2.00
CA ALA A 53 11.86 7.42 -0.93
C ALA A 53 11.39 8.74 -0.28
N HIS A 54 10.73 9.63 -1.04
CA HIS A 54 10.14 10.85 -0.48
C HIS A 54 8.92 10.55 0.40
N LEU A 55 8.20 9.47 0.08
CA LEU A 55 7.01 9.00 0.80
C LEU A 55 7.34 7.99 1.91
N ASP A 56 8.61 7.55 1.99
CA ASP A 56 9.08 6.59 2.99
C ASP A 56 8.95 7.14 4.42
N SER A 57 8.99 8.47 4.56
CA SER A 57 8.73 9.20 5.81
C SER A 57 7.24 9.25 6.20
N VAL A 58 6.34 8.97 5.26
CA VAL A 58 4.89 8.89 5.50
C VAL A 58 4.61 7.46 5.95
N ALA A 59 4.87 7.18 7.22
CA ALA A 59 4.75 5.86 7.84
C ALA A 59 3.39 5.17 7.58
N ASP A 60 2.33 5.96 7.34
CA ASP A 60 0.98 5.46 7.13
C ASP A 60 0.60 5.26 5.65
N PHE A 61 1.47 5.51 4.69
CA PHE A 61 1.08 5.44 3.27
C PHE A 61 0.68 4.02 2.81
N PRO A 62 1.43 2.95 3.16
CA PRO A 62 0.99 1.57 2.94
C PRO A 62 -0.28 1.21 3.72
N ARG A 63 -0.47 1.81 4.90
CA ARG A 63 -1.67 1.62 5.73
C ARG A 63 -2.91 2.23 5.07
N LEU A 64 -2.82 3.44 4.54
CA LEU A 64 -3.93 4.10 3.86
C LEU A 64 -4.42 3.29 2.67
N ALA A 65 -3.50 2.68 1.91
CA ALA A 65 -3.86 1.82 0.79
C ALA A 65 -4.68 0.59 1.22
N ILE A 66 -4.30 -0.10 2.32
CA ILE A 66 -5.07 -1.26 2.78
C ILE A 66 -6.43 -0.86 3.37
N GLN A 67 -6.52 0.25 4.09
CA GLN A 67 -7.78 0.76 4.62
C GLN A 67 -8.76 1.15 3.50
N LEU A 68 -8.24 1.73 2.41
CA LEU A 68 -9.04 2.07 1.22
C LEU A 68 -9.66 0.81 0.58
N VAL A 69 -8.87 -0.25 0.42
CA VAL A 69 -9.34 -1.52 -0.15
C VAL A 69 -10.39 -2.17 0.75
N GLN A 70 -10.16 -2.21 2.06
CA GLN A 70 -11.11 -2.76 3.03
C GLN A 70 -12.44 -2.01 3.00
N ALA A 71 -12.41 -0.67 3.06
CA ALA A 71 -13.62 0.16 3.00
C ALA A 71 -14.39 -0.02 1.68
N ARG A 72 -13.69 -0.16 0.55
CA ARG A 72 -14.31 -0.42 -0.75
C ARG A 72 -15.03 -1.76 -0.76
N ASP A 73 -14.40 -2.81 -0.22
CA ASP A 73 -14.96 -4.15 -0.20
C ASP A 73 -16.15 -4.27 0.78
N GLU A 74 -16.14 -3.51 1.89
CA GLU A 74 -17.26 -3.41 2.84
C GLU A 74 -18.49 -2.68 2.27
N SER A 75 -18.30 -1.81 1.27
CA SER A 75 -19.36 -1.03 0.64
C SER A 75 -20.11 -1.74 -0.50
N ARG A 76 -19.76 -2.99 -0.80
CA ARG A 76 -20.37 -3.83 -1.84
C ARG A 76 -21.39 -4.80 -1.27
#